data_AF-A0A433QVB5-F1
#
_entry.id   AF-A0A433QVB5-F1
#
_cell.length_a   1.000
_cell.length_b   1.000
_cell.length_c   1.000
_cell.angle_alpha   90.00
_cell.angle_beta   90.00
_cell.angle_gamma   90.00
#
_symmetry.space_group_name_H-M   'P 1'
#
loop_
_entity.id
_entity.type
_entity.pdbx_description
1 polymer ?
#
loop_
_entity_poly.entity_id
_entity_poly.type
_entity_poly.pdbx_seq_one_letter_code
_entity_poly.pdbx_strand_id
1 'polypeptide(L)'
;MSSLRRLRTLTPKTPMATPLGPEYFRPDWAFSRDNFLKEMDTIPLFMTKMPDDAEENPMLAALQSLAYDGTPEEVAENFKNQGNDAFKSSKSGYADAVRFYTQALATDCKDSKIMEACHANRAAVNLELRMSR
;
A
#
# COMPACT_ATOMS: atom_id res chain seq x y z
N MET A 1 -20.43 -51.71 -52.34
CA MET A 1 -21.58 -50.98 -51.75
C MET A 1 -21.11 -50.20 -50.54
N SER A 2 -21.45 -48.91 -50.54
CA SER A 2 -21.58 -48.00 -49.39
C SER A 2 -20.35 -47.65 -48.54
N SER A 3 -19.61 -46.66 -49.05
CA SER A 3 -18.96 -45.62 -48.24
C SER A 3 -20.01 -44.86 -47.42
N LEU A 4 -19.77 -44.65 -46.12
CA LEU A 4 -20.43 -43.61 -45.31
C LEU A 4 -19.50 -43.24 -44.13
N ARG A 5 -18.47 -42.43 -44.40
CA ARG A 5 -17.75 -41.70 -43.34
C ARG A 5 -18.55 -40.45 -42.98
N ARG A 6 -18.87 -40.34 -41.69
CA ARG A 6 -19.63 -39.26 -41.06
C ARG A 6 -18.87 -37.93 -41.23
N LEU A 7 -19.47 -36.98 -41.94
CA LEU A 7 -18.99 -35.60 -42.09
C LEU A 7 -19.00 -34.90 -40.72
N ARG A 8 -17.82 -34.58 -40.18
CA ARG A 8 -17.66 -33.56 -39.13
C ARG A 8 -17.45 -32.23 -39.86
N THR A 9 -18.40 -31.32 -39.70
CA THR A 9 -18.35 -29.95 -40.20
C THR A 9 -17.23 -29.19 -39.49
N LEU A 10 -16.14 -28.93 -40.20
CA LEU A 10 -15.10 -28.00 -39.77
C LEU A 10 -15.61 -26.58 -39.98
N THR A 11 -15.89 -25.86 -38.89
CA THR A 11 -16.07 -24.41 -38.93
C THR A 11 -14.74 -23.75 -39.30
N PRO A 12 -14.72 -22.75 -40.20
CA PRO A 12 -13.48 -22.12 -40.62
C PRO A 12 -12.88 -21.31 -39.47
N LYS A 13 -11.72 -21.74 -38.98
CA LYS A 13 -10.89 -20.99 -38.05
C LYS A 13 -10.34 -19.78 -38.83
N THR A 14 -10.82 -18.59 -38.46
CA THR A 14 -10.33 -17.30 -38.97
C THR A 14 -8.81 -17.26 -38.90
N PRO A 15 -8.09 -16.84 -39.95
CA PRO A 15 -6.63 -16.80 -39.91
C PRO A 15 -6.21 -15.65 -38.99
N MET A 16 -5.81 -15.98 -37.76
CA MET A 16 -5.12 -15.04 -36.89
C MET A 16 -3.81 -14.66 -37.58
N ALA A 17 -3.70 -13.39 -37.97
CA ALA A 17 -2.51 -12.85 -38.61
C ALA A 17 -1.27 -13.19 -37.77
N THR A 18 -0.31 -13.88 -38.37
CA THR A 18 0.96 -14.24 -37.74
C THR A 18 1.68 -12.94 -37.35
N PRO A 19 2.01 -12.71 -36.06
CA PRO A 19 2.72 -11.50 -35.67
C PRO A 19 4.14 -11.52 -36.26
N LEU A 20 4.51 -10.47 -37.00
CA LEU A 20 5.83 -10.27 -37.60
C LEU A 20 6.85 -9.89 -36.50
N GLY A 21 7.34 -10.86 -35.74
CA GLY A 21 8.36 -10.66 -34.71
C GLY A 21 8.56 -11.92 -33.85
N PRO A 22 9.59 -11.97 -32.98
CA PRO A 22 9.71 -13.04 -32.00
C PRO A 22 8.44 -13.08 -31.16
N GLU A 23 7.84 -14.26 -31.01
CA GLU A 23 6.70 -14.44 -30.12
C GLU A 23 7.16 -14.11 -28.69
N TYR A 24 6.59 -13.05 -28.12
CA TYR A 24 6.81 -12.73 -26.73
C TYR A 24 6.11 -13.79 -25.88
N PHE A 25 6.86 -14.80 -25.42
CA PHE A 25 6.38 -15.73 -24.41
C PHE A 25 6.01 -14.94 -23.17
N ARG A 26 4.71 -14.79 -22.95
CA ARG A 26 4.18 -14.20 -21.74
C ARG A 26 3.98 -15.32 -20.73
N PRO A 27 4.63 -15.28 -19.56
CA PRO A 27 4.40 -16.29 -18.55
C PRO A 27 3.00 -16.12 -17.96
N ASP A 28 2.42 -17.22 -17.48
CA ASP A 28 1.04 -17.25 -16.97
C ASP A 28 0.83 -16.35 -15.73
N TRP A 29 1.90 -15.99 -15.03
CA TRP A 29 1.86 -15.09 -13.87
C TRP A 29 1.94 -13.60 -14.22
N ALA A 30 2.19 -13.23 -15.48
CA ALA A 30 2.27 -11.83 -15.87
C ALA A 30 0.87 -11.21 -16.03
N PHE A 31 0.72 -9.97 -15.57
CA PHE A 31 -0.58 -9.30 -15.55
C PHE A 31 -1.23 -9.16 -16.92
N SER A 32 -2.56 -9.30 -17.01
CA SER A 32 -3.28 -9.21 -18.28
C SER A 32 -3.22 -7.79 -18.86
N ARG A 33 -3.05 -7.62 -20.18
CA ARG A 33 -2.93 -6.26 -20.77
C ARG A 33 -4.26 -5.50 -20.66
N ASP A 34 -5.35 -6.20 -20.87
CA ASP A 34 -6.69 -5.62 -20.86
C ASP A 34 -7.18 -5.31 -19.44
N ASN A 35 -6.59 -5.93 -18.42
CA ASN A 35 -6.99 -5.82 -17.01
C ASN A 35 -5.87 -5.31 -16.09
N PHE A 36 -4.79 -4.78 -16.68
CA PHE A 36 -3.56 -4.41 -15.99
C PHE A 36 -3.80 -3.45 -14.81
N LEU A 37 -4.62 -2.42 -15.03
CA LEU A 37 -4.93 -1.42 -13.99
C LEU A 37 -5.63 -2.03 -12.79
N LYS A 38 -6.57 -2.95 -13.03
CA LYS A 38 -7.32 -3.62 -11.97
C LYS A 38 -6.42 -4.55 -11.16
N GLU A 39 -5.49 -5.23 -11.82
CA GLU A 39 -4.50 -6.10 -11.16
C GLU A 39 -3.48 -5.26 -10.36
N MET A 40 -3.06 -4.10 -10.87
CA MET A 40 -2.21 -3.17 -10.12
C MET A 40 -2.90 -2.62 -8.86
N ASP A 41 -4.19 -2.30 -8.91
CA ASP A 41 -4.94 -1.82 -7.75
C ASP A 41 -4.97 -2.85 -6.59
N THR A 42 -4.70 -4.14 -6.86
CA THR A 42 -4.59 -5.17 -5.80
C THR A 42 -3.28 -5.11 -5.01
N ILE A 43 -2.25 -4.46 -5.56
CA ILE A 43 -0.93 -4.38 -4.95
C ILE A 43 -0.93 -3.15 -4.03
N PRO A 44 -0.68 -3.29 -2.72
CA PRO A 44 -0.74 -2.17 -1.79
C PRO A 44 0.13 -0.96 -2.15
N LEU A 45 1.27 -1.18 -2.83
CA LEU A 45 2.15 -0.09 -3.26
C LEU A 45 1.53 0.77 -4.37
N PHE A 46 0.63 0.19 -5.17
CA PHE A 46 0.03 0.84 -6.34
C PHE A 46 -1.48 1.07 -6.19
N MET A 47 -2.09 0.60 -5.10
CA MET A 47 -3.52 0.79 -4.86
C MET A 47 -3.85 2.28 -4.77
N THR A 48 -4.89 2.69 -5.49
CA THR A 48 -5.35 4.08 -5.47
C THR A 48 -6.38 4.35 -4.36
N LYS A 49 -7.01 3.28 -3.86
CA LYS A 49 -8.03 3.31 -2.81
C LYS A 49 -7.82 2.14 -1.87
N MET A 50 -8.18 2.34 -0.61
CA MET A 50 -8.21 1.27 0.37
C MET A 50 -9.42 0.36 0.07
N PRO A 51 -9.21 -0.97 -0.07
CA PRO A 51 -10.31 -1.90 -0.26
C PRO A 51 -11.19 -1.99 1.00
N ASP A 52 -12.46 -2.36 0.84
CA ASP A 52 -13.38 -2.50 1.98
C ASP A 52 -12.92 -3.62 2.95
N ASP A 53 -12.29 -4.67 2.42
CA ASP A 53 -11.74 -5.80 3.18
C ASP A 53 -10.26 -5.56 3.61
N ALA A 54 -9.88 -4.30 3.86
CA ALA A 54 -8.48 -3.95 4.14
C ALA A 54 -7.88 -4.68 5.35
N GLU A 55 -8.70 -4.97 6.37
CA GLU A 55 -8.26 -5.67 7.59
C GLU A 55 -7.94 -7.15 7.35
N GLU A 56 -8.53 -7.77 6.32
CA GLU A 56 -8.34 -9.18 5.99
C GLU A 56 -7.24 -9.41 4.94
N ASN A 57 -6.70 -8.34 4.36
CA ASN A 57 -5.69 -8.45 3.30
C ASN A 57 -4.28 -8.72 3.90
N PRO A 58 -3.69 -9.90 3.67
CA PRO A 58 -2.40 -10.26 4.26
C PRO A 58 -1.24 -9.38 3.78
N MET A 59 -1.33 -8.81 2.57
CA MET A 59 -0.29 -7.92 2.04
C MET A 59 -0.31 -6.56 2.76
N LEU A 60 -1.50 -6.05 3.11
CA LEU A 60 -1.63 -4.83 3.90
C LEU A 60 -1.15 -5.04 5.33
N ALA A 61 -1.52 -6.16 5.94
CA ALA A 61 -1.05 -6.53 7.27
C ALA A 61 0.48 -6.65 7.34
N ALA A 62 1.09 -7.28 6.32
CA ALA A 62 2.55 -7.39 6.24
C ALA A 62 3.23 -6.03 6.17
N LEU A 63 2.74 -5.10 5.35
CA LEU A 63 3.29 -3.73 5.28
C LEU A 63 3.08 -2.95 6.58
N GLN A 64 1.94 -3.12 7.23
CA GLN A 64 1.71 -2.51 8.54
C GLN A 64 2.68 -3.06 9.58
N SER A 65 2.98 -4.36 9.56
CA SER A 65 3.98 -4.96 10.45
C SER A 65 5.37 -4.35 10.23
N LEU A 66 5.75 -4.04 8.99
CA LEU A 66 7.04 -3.38 8.70
C LEU A 66 7.14 -1.99 9.36
N ALA A 67 6.02 -1.27 9.53
CA ALA A 67 6.03 0.03 10.19
C ALA A 67 6.33 -0.04 11.69
N TYR A 68 6.09 -1.20 12.33
CA TYR A 68 6.36 -1.46 13.74
C TYR A 68 7.51 -2.47 13.95
N ASP A 69 8.34 -2.68 12.92
CA ASP A 69 9.49 -3.56 13.02
C ASP A 69 10.62 -2.90 13.82
N GLY A 70 11.19 -3.65 14.77
CA GLY A 70 12.26 -3.17 15.66
C GLY A 70 11.89 -3.14 17.14
N THR A 71 12.76 -2.55 17.95
CA THR A 71 12.52 -2.37 19.39
C THR A 71 11.48 -1.28 19.65
N PRO A 72 10.71 -1.34 20.75
CA PRO A 72 9.75 -0.29 21.10
C PRO A 72 10.36 1.11 21.14
N GLU A 73 11.63 1.23 21.54
CA GLU A 73 12.40 2.47 21.55
C GLU A 73 12.67 3.00 20.14
N GLU A 74 13.15 2.16 19.23
CA GLU A 74 13.41 2.52 17.82
C GLU A 74 12.11 2.91 17.10
N VAL A 75 11.03 2.16 17.34
CA VAL A 75 9.71 2.45 16.76
C VAL A 75 9.18 3.79 17.29
N ALA A 76 9.29 4.06 18.59
CA ALA A 76 8.91 5.34 19.19
C ALA A 76 9.72 6.50 18.60
N GLU A 77 11.04 6.32 18.44
CA GLU A 77 11.91 7.31 17.83
C GLU A 77 11.56 7.59 16.36
N ASN A 78 11.25 6.55 15.59
CA ASN A 78 10.82 6.68 14.20
C ASN A 78 9.54 7.52 14.10
N PHE A 79 8.51 7.19 14.90
CA PHE A 79 7.27 7.97 14.91
C PHE A 79 7.46 9.41 15.40
N LYS A 80 8.33 9.64 16.40
CA LYS A 80 8.72 10.99 16.82
C LYS A 80 9.30 11.78 15.64
N ASN A 81 10.20 11.18 14.86
CA ASN A 81 10.83 11.84 13.72
C ASN A 81 9.83 12.15 12.60
N GLN A 82 8.94 11.20 12.28
CA GLN A 82 7.85 11.44 11.32
C GLN A 82 6.92 12.58 11.78
N GLY A 83 6.58 12.64 13.06
CA GLY A 83 5.81 13.75 13.64
C GLY A 83 6.54 15.10 13.54
N ASN A 84 7.85 15.11 13.77
CA ASN A 84 8.67 16.32 13.63
C ASN A 84 8.70 16.83 12.18
N ASP A 85 8.81 15.92 11.20
CA ASP A 85 8.87 16.29 9.79
C ASP A 85 7.50 16.73 9.25
N ALA A 86 6.42 16.10 9.71
CA ALA A 86 5.05 16.54 9.42
C ALA A 86 4.80 17.95 9.99
N PHE A 87 5.28 18.23 11.20
CA PHE A 87 5.17 19.55 11.82
C PHE A 87 5.96 20.63 11.06
N LYS A 88 7.14 20.30 10.52
CA LYS A 88 7.96 21.25 9.75
C LYS A 88 7.37 21.56 8.37
N SER A 89 6.64 20.62 7.78
CA SER A 89 6.23 20.70 6.37
C SER A 89 5.21 21.82 6.12
N SER A 90 4.10 21.86 6.88
CA SER A 90 3.11 22.93 6.77
C SER A 90 2.01 22.81 7.84
N LYS A 91 1.12 23.82 7.93
CA LYS A 91 -0.05 23.80 8.83
C LYS A 91 -1.01 22.63 8.60
N SER A 92 -1.11 22.10 7.38
CA SER A 92 -1.94 20.92 7.11
C SER A 92 -1.35 19.63 7.69
N GLY A 93 -0.03 19.58 7.88
CA GLY A 93 0.67 18.45 8.50
C GLY A 93 0.51 18.37 10.01
N TYR A 94 -0.09 19.37 10.67
CA TYR A 94 -0.26 19.36 12.13
C TYR A 94 -1.20 18.27 12.61
N ALA A 95 -2.27 17.96 11.87
CA ALA A 95 -3.17 16.86 12.22
C ALA A 95 -2.44 15.51 12.18
N ASP A 96 -1.60 15.30 11.15
CA ASP A 96 -0.80 14.08 11.02
C ASP A 96 0.33 14.02 12.07
N ALA A 97 0.98 15.14 12.38
CA ALA A 97 1.97 15.20 13.45
C ALA A 97 1.40 14.73 14.80
N VAL A 98 0.18 15.16 15.15
CA VAL A 98 -0.51 14.70 16.38
C VAL A 98 -0.75 13.19 16.36
N ARG A 99 -1.10 12.62 15.19
CA ARG A 99 -1.31 11.18 15.03
C ARG A 99 0.00 10.42 15.24
N PHE A 100 1.09 10.85 14.61
CA PHE A 100 2.40 10.22 14.77
C PHE A 100 2.92 10.28 16.21
N TYR A 101 2.81 11.42 16.89
CA TYR A 101 3.19 11.49 18.32
C TYR A 101 2.31 10.60 19.19
N THR A 102 1.03 10.43 18.84
CA THR A 102 0.14 9.53 19.58
C THR A 102 0.49 8.07 19.35
N GLN A 103 0.91 7.69 18.14
CA GLN A 103 1.46 6.35 17.86
C GLN A 103 2.78 6.12 18.59
N ALA A 104 3.68 7.10 18.62
CA ALA A 104 4.93 7.03 19.39
C ALA A 104 4.68 6.82 20.89
N LEU A 105 3.62 7.42 21.45
CA LEU A 105 3.25 7.26 22.86
C LEU A 105 2.48 5.97 23.16
N ALA A 106 1.94 5.32 22.12
CA ALA A 106 1.24 4.05 22.25
C ALA A 106 2.20 2.85 22.21
N THR A 107 3.49 3.05 21.94
CA THR A 107 4.49 2.00 22.07
C THR A 107 4.87 1.81 23.53
N ASP A 108 5.27 0.58 23.90
CA ASP A 108 5.78 0.25 25.24
C ASP A 108 7.24 0.74 25.46
N CYS A 109 7.58 1.92 24.93
CA CYS A 109 8.91 2.53 25.05
C CYS A 109 9.20 2.93 26.50
N LYS A 110 10.35 2.51 27.04
CA LYS A 110 10.77 2.82 28.41
C LYS A 110 11.67 4.05 28.53
N ASP A 111 12.10 4.63 27.41
CA ASP A 111 12.94 5.82 27.43
C ASP A 111 12.11 7.08 27.74
N SER A 112 12.27 7.59 28.96
CA SER A 112 11.63 8.83 29.43
C SER A 112 11.88 10.01 28.49
N LYS A 113 13.07 10.11 27.88
CA LYS A 113 13.42 11.25 27.02
C LYS A 113 12.57 11.30 25.76
N ILE A 114 12.35 10.15 25.13
CA ILE A 114 11.53 10.05 23.92
C ILE A 114 10.07 10.38 24.27
N MET A 115 9.57 9.83 25.38
CA MET A 115 8.18 10.03 25.81
C MET A 115 7.91 11.48 26.22
N GLU A 116 8.80 12.10 27.00
CA GLU A 116 8.73 13.52 27.38
C GLU A 116 8.70 14.41 26.13
N ALA A 117 9.59 14.17 25.17
CA ALA A 117 9.63 14.90 23.92
C ALA A 117 8.32 14.74 23.12
N CYS A 118 7.79 13.53 23.01
CA CYS A 118 6.52 13.29 22.31
C CYS A 118 5.33 14.01 22.98
N HIS A 119 5.27 13.99 24.31
CA HIS A 119 4.23 14.73 25.06
C HIS A 119 4.35 16.25 24.85
N ALA A 120 5.56 16.81 24.96
CA ALA A 120 5.82 18.23 24.76
C ALA A 120 5.49 18.67 23.32
N ASN A 121 5.96 17.93 22.32
CA ASN A 121 5.71 18.23 20.92
C ASN A 121 4.22 18.13 20.59
N ARG A 122 3.53 17.09 21.05
CA ARG A 122 2.09 16.94 20.83
C ARG A 122 1.29 18.08 21.45
N ALA A 123 1.68 18.57 22.64
CA ALA A 123 1.06 19.74 23.25
C ALA A 123 1.28 21.02 22.43
N ALA A 124 2.52 21.23 21.94
CA ALA A 124 2.86 22.36 21.08
C ALA A 124 2.04 22.36 19.77
N VAL A 125 1.95 21.22 19.07
CA VAL A 125 1.16 21.12 17.84
C VAL A 125 -0.32 21.41 18.07
N ASN A 126 -0.89 20.91 19.18
CA ASN A 126 -2.28 21.18 19.53
C ASN A 126 -2.54 22.66 19.83
N LEU A 127 -1.55 23.37 20.38
CA LEU A 127 -1.64 24.81 20.57
C LEU A 127 -1.67 25.52 19.20
N GLU A 128 -0.76 25.18 18.30
CA GLU A 128 -0.72 25.76 16.94
C GLU A 128 -1.97 25.44 16.11
N LEU A 129 -2.52 24.23 16.24
CA LEU A 129 -3.79 23.85 15.61
C LEU A 129 -4.96 24.71 16.09
N ARG A 130 -4.97 25.07 17.38
CA ARG A 130 -6.01 25.93 17.94
C ARG A 130 -5.83 27.38 17.53
N MET A 131 -4.59 27.87 17.44
CA MET A 131 -4.28 29.25 17.03
C MET A 131 -4.43 29.50 15.52
N SER A 132 -4.48 28.44 14.71
CA SER A 132 -4.61 28.52 13.25
C SER A 132 -6.04 28.37 12.72
N ARG A 133 -7.03 28.20 13.61
CA ARG A 133 -8.47 28.29 13.29
C ARG A 133 -8.97 29.72 13.42
#